data_AF-A0A2H1KHJ6-F1
#
_entry.id   AF-A0A2H1KHJ6-F1
#
_cell.length_a   1.000
_cell.length_b   1.000
_cell.length_c   1.000
_cell.angle_alpha   90.00
_cell.angle_beta   90.00
_cell.angle_gamma   90.00
#
_symmetry.space_group_name_H-M   'P 1'
#
loop_
_entity.id
_entity.type
_entity.pdbx_description
1 polymer ?
#
loop_
_entity_poly.entity_id
_entity_poly.type
_entity_poly.pdbx_seq_one_letter_code
_entity_poly.pdbx_strand_id
1 'polypeptide(L)' 'MGFGLCARAIAGGDVAVKALQLPPAGKRFRKLDWRYYRPLFGLIGLAIFSSAKK' A
#
# COMPACT_ATOMS: atom_id res chain seq x y z
N MET A 1 8.94 5.23 9.05
CA MET A 1 7.68 4.47 8.87
C MET A 1 6.72 5.08 7.84
N GLY A 2 6.42 6.38 7.87
CA GLY A 2 5.46 7.01 6.92
C GLY A 2 5.76 6.80 5.43
N PHE A 3 7.04 6.89 5.03
CA PHE A 3 7.46 6.67 3.63
C PHE A 3 7.16 5.26 3.12
N GLY A 4 7.28 4.23 3.98
CA GLY A 4 6.97 2.85 3.62
C GLY A 4 5.48 2.62 3.35
N LEU A 5 4.61 3.34 4.05
CA LEU A 5 3.16 3.28 3.85
C LEU A 5 2.76 3.99 2.54
N CYS A 6 3.38 5.14 2.24
CA CYS A 6 3.23 5.80 0.94
C CYS A 6 3.72 4.91 -0.21
N ALA A 7 4.89 4.27 -0.06
CA ALA A 7 5.42 3.34 -1.04
C ALA A 7 4.47 2.14 -1.25
N ARG A 8 3.89 1.58 -0.18
CA ARG A 8 2.90 0.49 -0.27
C ARG A 8 1.60 0.92 -0.96
N ALA A 9 1.17 2.17 -0.77
CA ALA A 9 0.02 2.74 -1.46
C ALA A 9 0.26 2.91 -2.96
N ILE A 10 1.47 3.30 -3.36
CA ILE A 10 1.84 3.48 -4.76
C ILE A 10 2.07 2.12 -5.45
N ALA A 11 2.87 1.25 -4.85
CA ALA A 11 3.25 -0.04 -5.43
C ALA A 11 2.08 -1.04 -5.49
N GLY A 12 1.14 -0.95 -4.54
CA GLY A 12 0.02 -1.91 -4.44
C GLY A 12 0.44 -3.30 -3.98
N GLY A 13 -0.54 -4.17 -3.78
CA GLY A 13 -0.34 -5.47 -3.16
C GLY A 13 0.35 -6.49 -4.05
N ASP A 14 0.23 -6.34 -5.37
CA ASP A 14 0.87 -7.23 -6.35
C ASP A 14 2.41 -7.21 -6.22
N VAL A 15 3.00 -6.06 -5.88
CA VAL A 15 4.45 -5.95 -5.69
C VAL A 15 4.90 -6.74 -4.48
N ALA A 16 4.11 -6.75 -3.39
CA ALA A 16 4.41 -7.56 -2.21
C ALA A 16 4.29 -9.06 -2.51
N VAL A 17 3.25 -9.46 -3.24
CA VAL A 17 3.05 -10.86 -3.68
C VAL A 17 4.21 -11.33 -4.56
N LYS A 18 4.66 -10.48 -5.49
CA LYS A 18 5.82 -10.75 -6.35
C LYS A 18 7.13 -10.84 -5.56
N ALA A 19 7.36 -9.94 -4.60
CA ALA A 19 8.56 -9.95 -3.77
C ALA A 19 8.63 -11.20 -2.87
N LEU A 20 7.47 -11.68 -2.41
CA LEU A 20 7.36 -12.90 -1.61
C LEU A 20 7.33 -14.19 -2.46
N GLN A 21 7.51 -14.08 -3.78
CA GLN A 21 7.43 -15.22 -4.72
C GLN A 21 6.12 -16.01 -4.60
N LEU A 22 5.04 -15.33 -4.22
CA LEU A 22 3.71 -15.92 -4.08
C LEU A 22 3.00 -15.94 -5.44
N PRO A 23 2.02 -16.84 -5.63
CA PRO A 23 1.19 -16.85 -6.83
C PRO A 23 0.49 -15.51 -7.03
N PRO A 24 0.28 -15.08 -8.29
CA PRO A 24 -0.28 -13.77 -8.61
C PRO A 24 -1.61 -13.53 -7.91
N ALA A 25 -1.81 -12.31 -7.44
CA ALA A 25 -2.98 -11.99 -6.64
C ALA A 25 -4.28 -12.18 -7.44
N GLY A 26 -5.26 -12.84 -6.82
CA GLY A 26 -6.57 -13.04 -7.42
C GLY A 26 -7.31 -11.72 -7.67
N LYS A 27 -8.24 -11.72 -8.64
CA LYS A 27 -9.05 -10.53 -9.01
C LYS A 27 -9.72 -9.86 -7.81
N ARG A 28 -10.20 -10.65 -6.84
CA ARG A 28 -10.85 -10.15 -5.62
C ARG A 28 -9.88 -9.38 -4.73
N PHE A 29 -8.67 -9.89 -4.54
CA PHE A 29 -7.62 -9.20 -3.79
C PHE A 29 -7.23 -7.89 -4.47
N ARG A 30 -7.03 -7.92 -5.80
CA ARG A 30 -6.71 -6.73 -6.59
C ARG A 30 -7.77 -5.62 -6.44
N LYS A 31 -9.05 -6.00 -6.49
CA LYS A 31 -10.17 -5.07 -6.29
C LYS A 31 -10.19 -4.48 -4.89
N LEU A 32 -9.89 -5.28 -3.87
CA LEU A 32 -9.84 -4.86 -2.47
C LEU A 32 -8.63 -3.94 -2.22
N ASP A 33 -7.45 -4.31 -2.74
CA ASP A 33 -6.22 -3.54 -2.62
C ASP A 33 -6.39 -2.15 -3.25
N TRP A 34 -6.98 -2.08 -4.44
CA TRP A 34 -7.23 -0.82 -5.13
C TRP A 34 -8.29 0.05 -4.45
N ARG A 35 -9.39 -0.55 -3.99
CA ARG A 35 -10.54 0.19 -3.43
C ARG A 35 -10.31 0.68 -2.01
N TYR A 36 -9.61 -0.10 -1.18
CA TYR A 36 -9.53 0.16 0.26
C TYR A 36 -8.09 0.29 0.78
N TYR A 37 -7.19 -0.65 0.43
CA TYR A 37 -5.85 -0.64 1.03
C TYR A 37 -4.99 0.51 0.50
N ARG A 38 -4.94 0.76 -0.82
CA ARG A 38 -4.10 1.83 -1.38
C ARG A 38 -4.53 3.23 -0.88
N PRO A 39 -5.82 3.60 -0.85
CA PRO A 39 -6.25 4.87 -0.26
C PRO A 39 -5.92 4.98 1.23
N LEU A 40 -6.16 3.91 2.00
CA LEU A 40 -5.89 3.89 3.43
C LEU A 40 -4.41 4.08 3.74
N PHE A 41 -3.53 3.31 3.09
CA PHE A 41 -2.09 3.43 3.26
C PHE A 41 -1.56 4.79 2.78
N GLY A 42 -2.16 5.36 1.74
CA GLY A 42 -1.84 6.71 1.27
C GLY A 42 -2.19 7.77 2.33
N LEU A 43 -3.39 7.69 2.91
CA LEU A 43 -3.83 8.61 3.97
C LEU A 43 -2.99 8.48 5.24
N ILE A 44 -2.76 7.26 5.73
CA ILE A 44 -1.97 7.03 6.94
C ILE A 44 -0.51 7.43 6.69
N GLY A 45 0.06 7.06 5.55
CA GLY A 45 1.42 7.45 5.16
C GLY A 45 1.59 8.97 5.10
N LEU A 46 0.62 9.67 4.48
CA LEU A 46 0.60 11.13 4.41
C LEU A 46 0.45 11.75 5.81
N ALA A 47 -0.45 11.24 6.65
CA ALA A 47 -0.65 11.73 8.01
C ALA A 47 0.63 11.62 8.86
N ILE A 48 1.30 10.46 8.80
CA ILE A 48 2.58 10.25 9.50
C ILE A 48 3.68 11.16 8.93
N PHE A 49 3.74 11.32 7.60
CA PHE A 49 4.73 12.19 6.98
C PHE A 49 4.52 13.66 7.35
N SER A 50 3.28 14.13 7.36
CA SER A 50 2.92 15.48 7.81
C SER A 50 3.17 15.69 9.30
N SER A 51 2.94 14.67 10.14
CA SER A 51 3.24 14.72 11.56
C SER A 51 4.73 14.76 11.86
N ALA A 52 5.56 14.13 11.02
CA ALA A 52 7.02 14.11 11.20
C ALA A 52 7.71 15.42 10.76
N LYS A 53 7.00 16.31 10.07
CA LYS A 53 7.49 17.64 9.66
C LYS A 53 7.15 18.76 10.66
N LYS A 54 6.54 18.43 11.79
CA LYS A 54 6.12 19.38 12.84
C LYS A 54 6.96 19.15 14.09
#